data_AF-A0A1P8FK01-F1
#
_entry.id   AF-A0A1P8FK01-F1
#
_cell.length_a   1.000
_cell.length_b   1.000
_cell.length_c   1.000
_cell.angle_alpha   90.00
_cell.angle_beta   90.00
_cell.angle_gamma   90.00
#
_symmetry.space_group_name_H-M   'P 1'
#
loop_
_entity.id
_entity.type
_entity.pdbx_description
1 polymer ?
#
loop_
_entity_poly.entity_id
_entity_poly.type
_entity_poly.pdbx_seq_one_letter_code
_entity_poly.pdbx_strand_id
1 'polypeptide(L)' 'MGRGDKRSFKGKVFRGSFGNTRKRKNNKAMNMAARAKKAK' A
#
# COMPACT_ATOMS: atom_id res chain seq x y z
N MET A 1 1.89 4.65 14.34
CA MET A 1 1.44 5.67 13.36
C MET A 1 -0.09 5.78 13.38
N GLY A 2 -0.62 6.98 13.61
CA GLY A 2 -2.07 7.22 13.84
C GLY A 2 -2.86 7.58 12.59
N ARG A 3 -4.14 7.96 12.77
CA ARG A 3 -5.04 8.39 11.68
C ARG A 3 -4.57 9.67 10.96
N GLY A 4 -3.79 10.53 11.63
CA GLY A 4 -3.23 11.75 11.03
C GLY A 4 -1.99 11.52 10.15
N ASP A 5 -1.37 10.34 10.22
CA ASP A 5 -0.14 10.09 9.47
C ASP A 5 -0.42 9.65 8.04
N LYS A 6 -0.23 10.59 7.10
CA LYS A 6 -0.45 10.44 5.65
C LYS A 6 0.48 9.41 4.98
N ARG A 7 1.58 9.02 5.62
CA ARG A 7 2.52 8.01 5.08
C ARG A 7 2.10 6.60 5.46
N SER A 8 1.48 6.44 6.62
CA SER A 8 1.01 5.15 7.13
C SER A 8 -0.19 4.58 6.38
N PHE A 9 -0.40 3.26 6.49
CA PHE A 9 -1.62 2.63 5.97
C PHE A 9 -2.87 3.21 6.63
N LYS A 10 -2.88 3.33 7.96
CA LYS A 10 -4.03 3.82 8.74
C LYS A 10 -4.42 5.24 8.38
N GLY A 11 -3.47 6.16 8.20
CA GLY A 11 -3.79 7.51 7.77
C GLY A 11 -4.21 7.62 6.30
N LYS A 12 -3.70 6.77 5.40
CA LYS A 12 -4.22 6.68 4.03
C LYS A 12 -5.63 6.09 3.96
N VAL A 13 -5.97 5.14 4.83
CA VAL A 13 -7.34 4.62 4.98
C VAL A 13 -8.26 5.74 5.46
N PHE A 14 -7.91 6.42 6.54
CA PHE A 14 -8.73 7.49 7.13
C PHE A 14 -8.95 8.67 6.15
N ARG A 15 -7.91 9.08 5.41
CA ARG A 15 -8.02 10.12 4.38
C ARG A 15 -8.73 9.65 3.10
N GLY A 16 -9.00 8.36 2.93
CA GLY A 16 -9.57 7.81 1.69
C GLY A 16 -8.61 7.73 0.49
N SER A 17 -7.37 8.20 0.62
CA SER A 17 -6.38 8.22 -0.48
C SER A 17 -5.60 6.91 -0.66
N PHE A 18 -4.97 6.72 -1.82
CA PHE A 18 -4.06 5.61 -2.11
C PHE A 18 -2.59 6.06 -2.18
N GLY A 19 -1.66 5.10 -2.17
CA GLY A 19 -0.25 5.32 -2.47
C GLY A 19 0.60 4.09 -2.11
N ASN A 20 1.91 4.25 -1.95
CA ASN A 20 2.83 3.11 -1.78
C ASN A 20 2.43 2.13 -0.66
N THR A 21 2.02 2.67 0.48
CA THR A 21 1.57 1.91 1.66
C THR A 21 0.14 1.39 1.57
N ARG A 22 -0.77 2.06 0.84
CA ARG A 22 -2.16 1.63 0.59
C ARG A 22 -2.40 1.52 -0.91
N LYS A 23 -2.05 0.35 -1.48
CA LYS A 23 -2.16 0.08 -2.92
C LYS A 23 -3.61 -0.24 -3.32
N ARG A 24 -3.98 0.08 -4.56
CA ARG A 24 -5.23 -0.39 -5.18
C ARG A 24 -5.14 -1.88 -5.49
N LYS A 25 -6.28 -2.58 -5.55
CA LYS A 25 -6.36 -4.03 -5.80
C LYS A 25 -5.56 -4.46 -7.04
N ASN A 26 -5.68 -3.71 -8.13
CA ASN A 26 -4.99 -3.98 -9.39
C ASN A 26 -3.45 -3.88 -9.23
N ASN A 27 -2.98 -2.91 -8.43
CA ASN A 27 -1.55 -2.71 -8.17
C ASN A 27 -0.99 -3.66 -7.10
N LYS A 28 -1.87 -4.26 -6.28
CA LYS A 28 -1.50 -5.28 -5.29
C LYS A 28 -1.08 -6.59 -5.98
N ALA A 29 -1.79 -6.98 -7.04
CA ALA A 29 -1.45 -8.14 -7.86
C ALA A 29 -0.06 -8.00 -8.49
N MET A 30 0.24 -6.83 -9.07
CA MET A 30 1.57 -6.55 -9.64
C MET A 30 2.69 -6.61 -8.61
N ASN A 31 2.42 -6.16 -7.38
CA ASN A 31 3.43 -6.14 -6.33
C ASN A 31 3.65 -7.51 -5.68
N MET A 32 2.63 -8.37 -5.63
CA MET A 32 2.80 -9.77 -5.25
C MET A 32 3.68 -10.50 -6.27
N ALA A 33 3.42 -10.31 -7.56
CA ALA A 33 4.26 -10.86 -8.62
C ALA A 33 5.70 -10.33 -8.56
N ALA A 34 5.89 -9.04 -8.29
CA ALA A 34 7.22 -8.43 -8.12
C ALA A 34 7.95 -8.94 -6.87
N ARG A 35 7.24 -9.15 -5.76
CA ARG A 35 7.83 -9.67 -4.51
C ARG A 35 8.18 -11.15 -4.62
N ALA A 36 7.41 -11.93 -5.38
CA ALA A 36 7.73 -13.32 -5.71
C ALA A 36 8.96 -13.43 -6.63
N LYS A 37 9.12 -12.52 -7.60
CA LYS A 37 10.32 -12.47 -8.46
C LYS A 37 11.61 -12.11 -7.73
N LYS A 38 11.54 -11.41 -6.60
CA LYS A 38 12.73 -10.99 -5.82
C LYS A 38 13.17 -12.04 -4.79
N ALA A 39 12.41 -13.12 -4.63
CA ALA A 39 12.70 -14.23 -3.72
C ALA A 39 13.29 -15.46 -4.43
N LYS A 40 13.67 -15.31 -5.71
CA LYS A 40 14.37 -16.32 -6.53
C LYS A 40 15.68 -15.71 -6.98
#